data_AF-X0HQK0-F1
#
_entry.id   AF-X0HQK0-F1
#
_cell.length_a   1.000
_cell.length_b   1.000
_cell.length_c   1.000
_cell.angle_alpha   90.00
_cell.angle_beta   90.00
_cell.angle_gamma   90.00
#
_symmetry.space_group_name_H-M   'P 1'
#
loop_
_entity.id
_entity.type
_entity.pdbx_description
1 polymer ?
#
loop_
_entity_poly.entity_id
_entity_poly.type
_entity_poly.pdbx_seq_one_letter_code
_entity_poly.pdbx_strand_id
1 'polypeptide(L)'
;ADVQEVSKERKTAQPTSLGRTKGRKNGGKKRDQNRKLTDREKKENHIQGEKKRRALIQQGFEELRQLVPELRTDKYSKSTTLFIAADWLEDIIRGNRELRAQITILKGEE
;
A
#
# COMPACT_ATOMS: atom_id res chain seq x y z
N ALA A 1 -41.61 -23.47 22.61
CA ALA A 1 -40.46 -22.68 23.09
C ALA A 1 -39.22 -23.53 22.85
N ASP A 2 -38.38 -23.13 21.90
CA ASP A 2 -36.91 -23.07 22.05
C ASP A 2 -36.34 -22.59 20.71
N VAL A 3 -35.90 -21.33 20.69
CA VAL A 3 -35.17 -20.74 19.56
C VAL A 3 -33.70 -20.96 19.86
N GLN A 4 -33.07 -21.93 19.19
CA GLN A 4 -31.62 -22.11 19.28
C GLN A 4 -30.92 -21.10 18.37
N GLU A 5 -30.39 -20.06 19.01
CA GLU A 5 -29.60 -18.98 18.43
C GLU A 5 -28.16 -19.47 18.16
N VAL A 6 -27.77 -19.53 16.87
CA VAL A 6 -26.42 -19.91 16.44
C VAL A 6 -25.53 -18.65 16.42
N SER A 7 -24.73 -18.49 17.46
CA SER A 7 -23.75 -17.41 17.60
C SER A 7 -22.53 -17.63 16.70
N LYS A 8 -22.36 -16.80 15.67
CA LYS A 8 -21.17 -16.73 14.80
C LYS A 8 -20.08 -15.89 15.46
N GLU A 9 -19.04 -16.52 15.99
CA GLU A 9 -17.80 -15.83 16.38
C GLU A 9 -16.94 -15.52 15.14
N ARG A 10 -16.82 -14.25 14.76
CA ARG A 10 -15.84 -13.77 13.77
C ARG A 10 -14.52 -13.45 14.47
N LYS A 11 -13.50 -14.29 14.22
CA LYS A 11 -12.11 -14.06 14.64
C LYS A 11 -11.55 -12.78 14.00
N THR A 12 -11.17 -11.79 14.81
CA THR A 12 -10.46 -10.58 14.36
C THR A 12 -8.96 -10.82 14.28
N ALA A 13 -8.38 -10.57 13.10
CA ALA A 13 -6.95 -10.67 12.83
C ALA A 13 -6.14 -9.55 13.52
N GLN A 14 -4.96 -9.91 14.02
CA GLN A 14 -4.01 -9.01 14.68
C GLN A 14 -3.31 -8.06 13.68
N PRO A 15 -2.99 -6.81 14.03
CA PRO A 15 -2.08 -5.99 13.24
C PRO A 15 -0.62 -6.17 13.68
N THR A 16 0.21 -6.52 12.70
CA THR A 16 1.68 -6.63 12.79
C THR A 16 2.31 -5.28 13.13
N SER A 17 3.16 -5.29 14.16
CA SER A 17 3.89 -4.14 14.70
C SER A 17 5.18 -3.85 13.93
N LEU A 18 5.22 -2.83 13.08
CA LEU A 18 6.50 -2.32 12.55
C LEU A 18 6.46 -0.79 12.37
N GLY A 19 7.41 -0.09 13.01
CA GLY A 19 7.75 1.30 12.72
C GLY A 19 7.57 2.29 13.87
N ARG A 20 8.45 2.25 14.88
CA ARG A 20 8.57 3.29 15.91
C ARG A 20 9.45 4.44 15.38
N THR A 21 8.86 5.51 14.87
CA THR A 21 9.58 6.78 14.63
C THR A 21 9.39 7.73 15.81
N LYS A 22 10.53 8.16 16.36
CA LYS A 22 10.67 8.99 17.56
C LYS A 22 10.63 10.47 17.15
N GLY A 23 9.69 11.22 17.72
CA GLY A 23 9.87 12.66 17.97
C GLY A 23 8.97 13.63 17.21
N ARG A 24 7.93 14.13 17.88
CA ARG A 24 7.60 15.57 17.90
C ARG A 24 6.91 15.91 19.22
N LYS A 25 7.61 16.59 20.12
CA LYS A 25 7.08 17.12 21.38
C LYS A 25 6.12 18.27 21.05
N ASN A 26 4.82 18.00 21.08
CA ASN A 26 3.81 19.04 21.30
C ASN A 26 3.14 18.79 22.64
N GLY A 27 3.27 19.74 23.55
CA GLY A 27 2.60 19.74 24.84
C GLY A 27 1.09 19.77 24.65
N GLY A 28 0.43 18.65 24.89
CA GLY A 28 -1.02 18.55 24.90
C GLY A 28 -1.41 17.27 25.63
N LYS A 29 -2.05 17.42 26.80
CA LYS A 29 -2.70 16.41 27.65
C LYS A 29 -2.11 14.99 27.51
N LYS A 30 -1.41 14.51 28.55
CA LYS A 30 -1.13 13.07 28.76
C LYS A 30 -2.45 12.31 28.61
N ARG A 31 -2.72 11.80 27.40
CA ARG A 31 -3.81 10.87 27.17
C ARG A 31 -3.40 9.64 27.94
N ASP A 32 -4.19 9.31 28.94
CA ASP A 32 -4.01 8.12 29.75
C ASP A 32 -4.01 6.93 28.78
N GLN A 33 -2.82 6.42 28.44
CA GLN A 33 -2.64 5.46 27.34
C GLN A 33 -3.34 4.13 27.65
N ASN A 34 -3.82 3.96 28.88
CA ASN A 34 -4.51 2.79 29.37
C ASN A 34 -6.05 2.98 29.48
N ARG A 35 -6.60 4.14 29.13
CA ARG A 35 -8.05 4.34 29.12
C ARG A 35 -8.65 3.72 27.85
N LYS A 36 -9.72 2.93 28.03
CA LYS A 36 -10.52 2.40 26.92
C LYS A 36 -11.02 3.55 26.04
N LEU A 37 -10.83 3.42 24.73
CA LEU A 37 -11.33 4.39 23.76
C LEU A 37 -12.86 4.49 23.85
N THR A 38 -13.39 5.71 23.91
CA THR A 38 -14.83 5.96 23.74
C THR A 38 -15.26 5.62 22.32
N ASP A 39 -16.55 5.37 22.11
CA ASP A 39 -17.05 5.03 20.76
C ASP A 39 -16.86 6.18 19.76
N ARG A 40 -16.93 7.43 20.25
CA ARG A 40 -16.57 8.61 19.46
C ARG A 40 -15.10 8.59 19.05
N GLU A 41 -14.18 8.29 19.98
CA GLU A 41 -12.74 8.20 19.69
C GLU A 41 -12.42 7.03 18.75
N LYS A 42 -13.10 5.88 18.88
CA LYS A 42 -12.95 4.76 17.94
C LYS A 42 -13.40 5.14 16.54
N LYS A 43 -14.56 5.81 16.40
CA LYS A 43 -15.08 6.29 15.12
C LYS A 43 -14.11 7.28 14.47
N GLU A 44 -13.59 8.23 15.26
CA GLU A 44 -12.61 9.20 14.77
C GLU A 44 -11.32 8.50 14.32
N ASN A 45 -10.77 7.60 15.15
CA ASN A 45 -9.57 6.83 14.79
C ASN A 45 -9.78 5.99 13.52
N HIS A 46 -10.95 5.39 13.33
CA HIS A 46 -11.27 4.65 12.11
C HIS A 46 -11.26 5.56 10.87
N ILE A 47 -11.91 6.73 10.95
CA ILE A 47 -11.93 7.72 9.87
C ILE A 47 -10.51 8.20 9.55
N GLN A 48 -9.71 8.52 10.56
CA GLN A 48 -8.33 9.00 10.38
C GLN A 48 -7.41 7.91 9.82
N GLY A 49 -7.53 6.67 10.32
CA GLY A 49 -6.80 5.52 9.80
C GLY A 49 -7.12 5.27 8.33
N GLU A 50 -8.39 5.34 7.96
CA GLU A 50 -8.80 5.15 6.57
C GLU A 50 -8.35 6.30 5.66
N LYS A 51 -8.42 7.56 6.11
CA LYS A 51 -7.85 8.70 5.39
C LYS A 51 -6.35 8.50 5.13
N LYS A 52 -5.59 8.09 6.15
CA LYS A 52 -4.17 7.78 6.01
C LYS A 52 -3.93 6.64 5.02
N ARG A 53 -4.71 5.56 5.10
CA ARG A 53 -4.61 4.42 4.17
C ARG A 53 -4.84 4.86 2.72
N ARG A 54 -5.89 5.66 2.47
CA ARG A 54 -6.18 6.19 1.13
C ARG A 54 -5.08 7.15 0.63
N ALA A 55 -4.52 7.98 1.51
CA ALA A 55 -3.43 8.87 1.14
C ALA A 55 -2.17 8.11 0.71
N LEU A 56 -1.81 7.05 1.44
CA LEU A 56 -0.68 6.18 1.06
C LEU A 56 -0.90 5.49 -0.29
N ILE A 57 -2.11 4.99 -0.54
CA ILE A 57 -2.45 4.40 -1.84
C ILE A 57 -2.32 5.44 -2.95
N GLN A 58 -2.85 6.66 -2.72
CA GLN A 58 -2.77 7.74 -3.70
C GLN A 58 -1.33 8.13 -4.02
N GLN A 59 -0.47 8.19 -2.99
CA GLN A 59 0.96 8.43 -3.17
C GLN A 59 1.62 7.33 -4.01
N GLY A 60 1.33 6.05 -3.73
CA GLY A 60 1.87 4.94 -4.52
C GLY A 60 1.46 4.99 -6.00
N PHE A 61 0.25 5.44 -6.31
CA PHE A 61 -0.16 5.66 -7.71
C PHE A 61 0.58 6.82 -8.37
N GLU A 62 0.91 7.87 -7.62
CA GLU A 62 1.69 9.00 -8.15
C GLU A 62 3.15 8.60 -8.40
N GLU A 63 3.76 7.85 -7.48
CA GLU A 63 5.10 7.28 -7.66
C GLU A 63 5.14 6.35 -8.88
N LEU A 64 4.12 5.50 -9.06
CA LEU A 64 4.01 4.63 -10.23
C LEU A 64 3.98 5.40 -11.56
N ARG A 65 3.23 6.51 -11.61
CA ARG A 65 3.16 7.39 -12.80
C ARG A 65 4.49 8.08 -13.09
N GLN A 66 5.29 8.34 -12.07
CA GLN A 66 6.63 8.89 -12.22
C GLN A 66 7.69 7.86 -12.61
N LEU A 67 7.40 6.56 -12.54
CA LEU A 67 8.32 5.52 -12.98
C LEU A 67 8.08 5.15 -14.44
N VAL A 68 6.82 4.88 -14.79
CA VAL A 68 6.43 4.41 -16.12
C VAL A 68 6.37 5.59 -17.11
N PRO A 69 7.19 5.61 -18.17
CA PRO A 69 7.24 6.73 -19.12
C PRO A 69 5.89 7.10 -19.74
N GLU A 70 5.09 6.11 -20.11
CA GLU A 70 3.79 6.29 -20.76
C GLU A 70 2.74 6.94 -19.85
N LEU A 71 2.92 6.86 -18.53
CA LEU A 71 1.97 7.38 -17.54
C LEU A 71 2.26 8.80 -17.08
N ARG A 72 3.32 9.45 -17.58
CA ARG A 72 3.76 10.78 -17.11
C ARG A 72 2.91 11.93 -17.64
N THR A 73 2.38 11.79 -18.85
CA THR A 73 1.76 12.88 -19.60
C THR A 73 0.24 12.95 -19.45
N ASP A 74 -0.44 11.80 -19.28
CA ASP A 74 -1.89 11.75 -19.25
C ASP A 74 -2.46 11.15 -17.95
N LYS A 75 -3.63 11.65 -17.54
CA LYS A 75 -4.32 11.23 -16.32
C LYS A 75 -5.18 10.01 -16.60
N TYR A 76 -4.54 8.85 -16.68
CA TYR A 76 -5.23 7.57 -16.81
C TYR A 76 -6.05 7.20 -15.57
N SER A 77 -7.09 6.39 -15.79
CA SER A 77 -7.84 5.76 -14.71
C SER A 77 -6.95 4.82 -13.88
N LYS A 78 -7.34 4.50 -12.64
CA LYS A 78 -6.53 3.62 -11.78
C LYS A 78 -6.32 2.23 -12.37
N SER A 79 -7.33 1.65 -13.01
CA SER A 79 -7.20 0.34 -13.67
C SER A 79 -6.27 0.44 -14.87
N THR A 80 -6.47 1.43 -15.74
CA THR A 80 -5.61 1.65 -16.92
C THR A 80 -4.15 1.87 -16.52
N THR A 81 -3.90 2.65 -15.47
CA THR A 81 -2.56 2.83 -14.90
C THR A 81 -1.90 1.50 -14.51
N LEU A 82 -2.64 0.57 -13.91
CA LEU A 82 -2.08 -0.73 -13.52
C LEU A 82 -1.78 -1.62 -14.73
N PHE A 83 -2.64 -1.63 -15.74
CA PHE A 83 -2.41 -2.40 -16.97
C PHE A 83 -1.18 -1.89 -17.73
N ILE A 84 -1.11 -0.58 -18.01
CA ILE A 84 0.04 0.03 -18.69
C ILE A 84 1.34 -0.25 -17.91
N ALA A 85 1.30 -0.17 -16.58
CA ALA A 85 2.48 -0.47 -15.77
C ALA A 85 2.91 -1.94 -15.85
N ALA A 86 1.96 -2.88 -15.95
CA ALA A 86 2.25 -4.30 -16.12
C ALA A 86 2.86 -4.57 -17.50
N ASP A 87 2.27 -4.03 -18.56
CA ASP A 87 2.77 -4.16 -19.93
C ASP A 87 4.20 -3.62 -20.05
N TRP A 88 4.44 -2.42 -19.49
CA TRP A 88 5.77 -1.83 -19.46
C TRP A 88 6.80 -2.68 -18.69
N LEU A 89 6.40 -3.30 -17.58
CA LEU A 89 7.27 -4.19 -16.82
C LEU A 89 7.67 -5.42 -17.65
N GLU A 90 6.73 -6.02 -18.39
CA GLU A 90 7.01 -7.15 -19.28
C GLU A 90 8.00 -6.76 -20.38
N ASP A 91 7.83 -5.60 -20.99
CA ASP A 91 8.74 -5.08 -22.02
C ASP A 91 10.15 -4.85 -21.48
N ILE A 92 10.28 -4.27 -20.28
CA ILE A 92 11.59 -4.07 -19.63
C ILE A 92 12.25 -5.42 -19.30
N ILE A 93 11.48 -6.42 -18.84
CA ILE A 93 12.01 -7.76 -18.57
C ILE A 93 12.51 -8.41 -19.87
N ARG A 94 11.73 -8.30 -20.97
CA ARG A 94 12.13 -8.81 -22.28
C ARG A 94 13.40 -8.15 -22.77
N GLY A 95 13.46 -6.81 -22.79
CA GLY A 95 14.65 -6.06 -23.21
C GLY A 95 15.88 -6.39 -22.36
N ASN A 96 15.72 -6.57 -21.05
CA ASN A 96 16.82 -6.99 -20.18
C ASN A 96 17.35 -8.38 -20.50
N ARG A 97 16.49 -9.33 -20.91
CA ARG A 97 16.93 -10.66 -21.33
C ARG A 97 17.71 -10.61 -22.64
N GLU A 98 17.23 -9.84 -23.61
CA GLU A 98 17.89 -9.65 -24.90
C GLU A 98 19.27 -8.99 -24.74
N LEU A 99 19.35 -7.92 -23.95
CA LEU A 99 20.62 -7.24 -23.65
C LEU A 99 21.61 -8.17 -22.94
N ARG A 100 21.15 -9.01 -22.02
CA ARG A 100 22.01 -10.02 -21.36
C ARG A 100 22.54 -11.04 -22.35
N ALA A 101 21.70 -11.55 -23.25
CA ALA A 101 22.14 -12.47 -24.30
C ALA A 101 23.19 -11.83 -25.22
N GLN A 102 22.98 -10.57 -25.62
CA GLN A 102 23.96 -9.82 -26.42
C GLN A 102 25.29 -9.64 -25.68
N ILE A 103 25.26 -9.35 -24.38
CA ILE A 103 26.47 -9.22 -23.55
C ILE A 103 27.23 -10.55 -23.49
N THR A 104 26.54 -11.69 -23.34
CA THR A 104 27.17 -13.02 -23.32
C THR A 104 27.88 -13.31 -24.64
N ILE A 105 27.21 -13.07 -25.77
CA ILE A 105 27.79 -13.24 -27.11
C ILE A 105 29.03 -12.36 -27.28
N LEU A 106 28.94 -11.07 -26.90
CA LEU A 106 30.04 -10.12 -27.04
C LEU A 106 31.24 -10.43 -26.12
N LYS A 107 31.00 -11.10 -24.99
CA LYS A 107 32.05 -11.56 -24.07
C LYS A 107 32.74 -12.85 -24.54
N GLY A 108 32.23 -13.50 -25.59
CA GLY A 108 32.79 -14.76 -26.10
C GLY A 108 32.60 -15.93 -25.13
N GLU A 109 31.61 -15.85 -24.25
CA GLU A 109 31.21 -16.92 -23.34
C GLU A 109 30.13 -17.78 -24.03
N GLU A 110 30.52 -18.62 -25.00
CA GLU A 110 29.70 -19.74 -25.50
C GLU A 110 30.15 -21.08 -24.92
#